data_AF-A0A850KF03-F1
#
_entry.id   AF-A0A850KF03-F1
#
_cell.length_a   1.000
_cell.length_b   1.000
_cell.length_c   1.000
_cell.angle_alpha   90.00
_cell.angle_beta   90.00
_cell.angle_gamma   90.00
#
_symmetry.space_group_name_H-M   'P 1'
#
loop_
_entity.id
_entity.type
_entity.pdbx_description
1 polymer ?
#
loop_
_entity_poly.entity_id
_entity_poly.type
_entity_poly.pdbx_seq_one_letter_code
_entity_poly.pdbx_strand_id
1 'polypeptide(L)'
;MYNLSEKIMGMNSNTWERHANPWSVYSRFTALPLLCLSIWSREWLGMTALFPVILTIVWIWLNPRLFKAPKTLDSWAAKGVLGERLFLQRKSSPIPSHHVRAAHRLTALSFLGVCLMGYGLWQLDFWATLCGVITSMGAKTWFFDRMVWLYEDVKQHPQSDPESL
;
A
#
# COMPACT_ATOMS: atom_id res chain seq x y z
N MET A 1 6.88 -21.09 -8.10
CA MET A 1 5.99 -20.18 -8.87
C MET A 1 6.25 -18.70 -8.54
N TYR A 2 7.52 -18.27 -8.48
CA TYR A 2 7.90 -16.88 -8.15
C TYR A 2 8.31 -16.06 -9.40
N ASN A 3 8.59 -16.71 -10.52
CA ASN A 3 9.27 -16.09 -11.65
C ASN A 3 8.43 -15.19 -12.56
N LEU A 4 7.09 -15.16 -12.46
CA LEU A 4 6.28 -14.42 -13.44
C LEU A 4 5.85 -13.04 -12.92
N SER A 5 5.32 -12.97 -11.69
CA SER A 5 4.89 -11.71 -11.09
C SER A 5 6.07 -10.78 -10.74
N GLU A 6 7.22 -11.32 -10.31
CA GLU A 6 8.43 -10.53 -10.04
C GLU A 6 9.04 -9.94 -11.32
N LYS A 7 9.01 -10.69 -12.43
CA LYS A 7 9.55 -10.27 -13.73
C LYS A 7 8.67 -9.22 -14.42
N ILE A 8 7.34 -9.33 -14.28
CA ILE A 8 6.38 -8.37 -14.83
C ILE A 8 6.47 -7.02 -14.08
N MET A 9 6.81 -7.03 -12.79
CA MET A 9 6.91 -5.79 -11.97
C MET A 9 8.32 -5.19 -11.88
N GLY A 10 9.37 -5.83 -12.41
CA GLY A 10 10.74 -5.30 -12.32
C GLY A 10 11.23 -5.09 -10.88
N MET A 11 10.76 -5.93 -9.96
CA MET A 11 11.09 -5.85 -8.53
C MET A 11 12.43 -6.53 -8.26
N ASN A 12 13.53 -5.95 -8.76
CA ASN A 12 14.87 -6.31 -8.29
C ASN A 12 14.96 -6.04 -6.77
N SER A 13 15.77 -6.82 -6.05
CA SER A 13 16.05 -6.64 -4.60
C SER A 13 16.30 -5.19 -4.19
N ASN A 14 16.94 -4.41 -5.06
CA ASN A 14 17.23 -2.99 -4.91
C ASN A 14 15.97 -2.09 -4.86
N THR A 15 14.89 -2.47 -5.56
CA THR A 15 13.60 -1.73 -5.54
C THR A 15 12.87 -1.94 -4.21
N TRP A 16 12.96 -3.15 -3.65
CA TRP A 16 12.40 -3.47 -2.32
C TRP A 16 13.08 -2.68 -1.21
N GLU A 17 14.40 -2.55 -1.24
CA GLU A 17 15.15 -1.76 -0.27
C GLU A 17 14.75 -0.28 -0.31
N ARG A 18 14.57 0.29 -1.50
CA ARG A 18 14.05 1.66 -1.65
C ARG A 18 12.61 1.81 -1.21
N HIS A 19 11.80 0.75 -1.34
CA HIS A 19 10.41 0.73 -0.92
C HIS A 19 10.22 0.89 0.60
N ALA A 20 11.20 0.41 1.38
CA ALA A 20 11.25 0.55 2.83
C ALA A 20 11.61 1.97 3.31
N ASN A 21 11.94 2.91 2.41
CA ASN A 21 12.25 4.27 2.80
C ASN A 21 11.00 5.00 3.35
N PRO A 22 11.05 5.55 4.58
CA PRO A 22 9.93 6.29 5.17
C PRO A 22 9.40 7.42 4.30
N TRP A 23 10.28 8.16 3.63
CA TRP A 23 9.88 9.23 2.74
C TRP A 23 9.10 8.73 1.54
N SER A 24 9.46 7.58 0.98
CA SER A 24 8.67 6.96 -0.10
C SER A 24 7.30 6.52 0.41
N VAL A 25 7.22 5.94 1.61
CA VAL A 25 5.94 5.51 2.19
C VAL A 25 5.03 6.72 2.46
N TYR A 26 5.53 7.75 3.12
CA TYR A 26 4.72 8.94 3.45
C TYR A 26 4.26 9.71 2.22
N SER A 27 5.14 9.89 1.24
CA SER A 27 4.80 10.58 -0.01
C SER A 27 3.88 9.78 -0.92
N ARG A 28 3.71 8.46 -0.72
CA ARG A 28 2.68 7.67 -1.40
C ARG A 28 1.28 7.91 -0.85
N PHE A 29 1.12 8.40 0.38
CA PHE A 29 -0.21 8.75 0.90
C PHE A 29 -0.83 9.94 0.17
N THR A 30 -0.04 10.76 -0.51
CA THR A 30 -0.56 11.88 -1.32
C THR A 30 -1.11 11.43 -2.67
N ALA A 31 -0.78 10.22 -3.14
CA ALA A 31 -1.18 9.75 -4.46
C ALA A 31 -2.70 9.63 -4.62
N LEU A 32 -3.40 9.11 -3.61
CA LEU A 32 -4.85 8.91 -3.69
C LEU A 32 -5.62 10.25 -3.66
N PRO A 33 -5.31 11.21 -2.76
CA PRO A 33 -5.86 12.56 -2.83
C PRO A 33 -5.56 13.28 -4.16
N LEU A 34 -4.32 13.18 -4.67
CA LEU A 34 -3.96 13.78 -5.96
C LEU A 34 -4.76 13.18 -7.12
N LEU A 35 -4.99 11.86 -7.09
CA LEU A 35 -5.81 11.19 -8.09
C LEU A 35 -7.26 11.66 -8.04
N CYS A 36 -7.82 11.80 -6.84
CA CYS A 36 -9.17 12.33 -6.66
C CYS A 36 -9.30 13.75 -7.21
N LEU A 37 -8.36 14.65 -6.86
CA LEU A 37 -8.33 16.02 -7.38
C LEU A 37 -8.18 16.06 -8.90
N SER A 38 -7.33 15.19 -9.45
CA SER A 38 -7.11 15.08 -10.90
C SER A 38 -8.39 14.66 -11.62
N ILE A 39 -9.09 13.65 -11.10
CA ILE A 39 -10.37 13.19 -11.68
C ILE A 39 -11.45 14.25 -11.51
N TRP A 40 -11.55 14.88 -10.33
CA TRP A 40 -12.51 15.94 -10.05
C TRP A 40 -12.34 17.13 -11.00
N SER A 41 -11.10 17.46 -11.34
CA SER A 41 -10.79 18.60 -12.22
C SER A 41 -11.46 18.53 -13.59
N ARG A 42 -11.99 17.36 -14.00
CA ARG A 42 -12.82 17.20 -15.21
C ARG A 42 -14.02 18.15 -15.26
N GLU A 43 -14.56 18.57 -14.11
CA GLU A 43 -15.67 19.52 -14.03
C GLU A 43 -15.27 20.90 -14.58
N TRP A 44 -14.03 21.33 -14.34
CA TRP A 44 -13.52 22.63 -14.78
C TRP A 44 -12.75 22.56 -16.10
N LEU A 45 -12.05 21.45 -16.33
CA LEU A 45 -11.04 21.30 -17.38
C LEU A 45 -11.51 20.42 -18.55
N GLY A 46 -12.65 19.74 -18.42
CA GLY A 46 -13.15 18.80 -19.44
C GLY A 46 -12.08 17.77 -19.80
N MET A 47 -11.79 17.63 -21.10
CA MET A 47 -10.78 16.70 -21.61
C MET A 47 -9.34 17.03 -21.17
N THR A 48 -9.04 18.28 -20.80
CA THR A 48 -7.69 18.64 -20.34
C THR A 48 -7.37 18.09 -18.94
N ALA A 49 -8.38 17.59 -18.21
CA ALA A 49 -8.19 16.85 -16.95
C ALA A 49 -7.41 15.52 -17.11
N LEU A 50 -7.23 15.02 -18.35
CA LEU A 50 -6.30 13.92 -18.60
C LEU A 50 -4.86 14.25 -18.19
N PHE A 51 -4.45 15.52 -18.30
CA PHE A 51 -3.09 15.95 -17.96
C PHE A 51 -2.76 15.74 -16.46
N PRO A 52 -3.55 16.26 -15.49
CA PRO A 52 -3.29 16.02 -14.07
C PRO A 52 -3.41 14.53 -13.69
N VAL A 53 -4.27 13.75 -14.37
CA VAL A 53 -4.34 12.30 -14.16
C VAL A 53 -3.03 11.63 -14.57
N ILE A 54 -2.50 11.96 -15.76
CA ILE A 54 -1.20 11.45 -16.24
C ILE A 54 -0.09 11.85 -15.26
N LEU A 55 -0.07 13.10 -14.81
CA LEU A 55 0.93 13.58 -13.85
C LEU A 55 0.89 12.80 -12.53
N THR A 56 -0.31 12.49 -12.05
CA THR A 56 -0.49 11.65 -10.85
C THR A 56 0.02 10.23 -11.07
N ILE A 57 -0.24 9.63 -12.23
CA ILE A 57 0.29 8.29 -12.57
C ILE A 57 1.82 8.31 -12.62
N VAL A 58 2.40 9.34 -13.24
CA VAL A 58 3.86 9.55 -13.29
C VAL A 58 4.41 9.69 -11.87
N TRP A 59 3.75 10.44 -10.98
CA TRP A 59 4.14 10.57 -9.59
C TRP A 59 4.16 9.22 -8.87
N ILE A 60 3.10 8.42 -8.98
CA ILE A 60 3.02 7.08 -8.37
C ILE A 60 4.18 6.19 -8.85
N TRP A 61 4.49 6.25 -10.15
CA TRP A 61 5.58 5.48 -10.75
C TRP A 61 6.95 5.98 -10.32
N LEU A 62 7.16 7.30 -10.26
CA LEU A 62 8.44 7.91 -9.98
C LEU A 62 8.80 7.85 -8.49
N ASN A 63 7.79 7.96 -7.61
CA ASN A 63 7.96 8.00 -6.16
C ASN A 63 8.93 6.92 -5.60
N PRO A 64 8.72 5.61 -5.82
CA PRO A 64 9.62 4.59 -5.27
C PRO A 64 11.04 4.61 -5.88
N ARG A 65 11.25 5.30 -7.02
CA ARG A 65 12.55 5.40 -7.70
C ARG A 65 13.38 6.58 -7.22
N LEU A 66 12.75 7.62 -6.68
CA LEU A 66 13.42 8.86 -6.25
C LEU A 66 14.17 8.71 -4.92
N PHE A 67 13.70 7.82 -4.04
CA PHE A 67 14.25 7.70 -2.70
C PHE A 67 15.32 6.60 -2.64
N LYS A 68 16.41 6.88 -1.90
CA LYS A 68 17.46 5.90 -1.61
C LYS A 68 16.96 4.85 -0.62
N ALA A 69 17.63 3.71 -0.49
CA ALA A 69 17.33 2.75 0.57
C ALA A 69 17.47 3.40 1.97
N PRO A 70 16.64 3.05 2.96
CA PRO A 70 16.77 3.55 4.31
C PRO A 70 18.07 3.05 4.93
N LYS A 71 18.71 3.90 5.76
CA LYS A 71 19.95 3.56 6.46
C LYS A 71 19.72 2.59 7.63
N THR A 72 18.50 2.53 8.14
CA THR A 72 18.09 1.71 9.29
C THR A 72 16.71 1.10 9.04
N LEU A 73 16.46 -0.09 9.59
CA LEU A 73 15.20 -0.83 9.42
C LEU A 73 14.27 -0.72 10.65
N ASP A 74 14.54 0.23 11.54
CA ASP A 74 13.81 0.38 12.81
C ASP A 74 12.58 1.29 12.70
N SER A 75 12.43 1.99 11.58
CA SER A 75 11.28 2.88 11.34
C SER A 75 9.98 2.10 11.13
N TRP A 76 8.85 2.70 11.50
CA TRP A 76 7.51 2.14 11.24
C TRP A 76 7.31 1.77 9.77
N ALA A 77 7.75 2.63 8.85
CA ALA A 77 7.71 2.37 7.41
C ALA A 77 8.55 1.15 6.99
N ALA A 78 9.77 1.02 7.51
CA ALA A 78 10.62 -0.12 7.18
C ALA A 78 10.05 -1.44 7.72
N LYS A 79 9.59 -1.46 8.98
CA LYS A 79 8.96 -2.61 9.61
C LYS A 79 7.70 -3.05 8.85
N GLY A 80 6.86 -2.11 8.43
CA GLY A 80 5.64 -2.41 7.67
C GLY A 80 5.95 -3.07 6.33
N VAL A 81 6.93 -2.58 5.58
CA VAL A 81 7.36 -3.19 4.31
C VAL A 81 7.96 -4.58 4.50
N LEU A 82 8.75 -4.79 5.56
CA LEU A 82 9.27 -6.11 5.91
C LEU A 82 8.14 -7.08 6.31
N GLY A 83 7.16 -6.61 7.07
CA GLY A 83 5.97 -7.36 7.41
C GLY A 83 5.13 -7.75 6.20
N GLU A 84 4.97 -6.85 5.22
CA GLU A 84 4.31 -7.17 3.95
C GLU A 84 5.05 -8.28 3.20
N ARG A 85 6.39 -8.25 3.18
CA ARG A 85 7.19 -9.30 2.56
C ARG A 85 6.96 -10.66 3.23
N LEU A 86 6.95 -10.70 4.57
CA LEU A 86 6.62 -11.90 5.33
C LEU A 86 5.19 -12.39 5.03
N PHE A 87 4.23 -11.47 4.97
CA PHE A 87 2.84 -11.80 4.64
C PHE A 87 2.69 -12.39 3.24
N LEU A 88 3.46 -11.92 2.26
CA LEU A 88 3.49 -12.50 0.90
C LEU A 88 4.15 -13.89 0.90
N GLN A 89 5.15 -14.11 1.75
CA GLN A 89 5.84 -15.39 1.92
C GLN A 89 5.09 -16.38 2.83
N ARG A 90 3.89 -16.04 3.32
CA ARG A 90 3.08 -16.86 4.24
C ARG A 90 2.82 -18.31 3.80
N LYS A 91 2.94 -18.61 2.50
CA LYS A 91 2.80 -19.97 1.96
C LYS A 91 4.03 -20.84 2.25
N SER A 92 5.21 -20.22 2.40
CA SER A 92 6.48 -20.89 2.66
C SER A 92 6.87 -20.79 4.14
N SER A 93 6.54 -19.69 4.82
CA SER A 93 6.74 -19.51 6.27
C SER A 93 5.39 -19.26 6.93
N PRO A 94 4.81 -20.23 7.66
CA PRO A 94 3.48 -20.09 8.24
C PRO A 94 3.45 -18.94 9.26
N ILE A 95 2.47 -18.05 9.11
CA ILE A 95 2.23 -16.92 10.02
C ILE A 95 0.94 -17.15 10.83
N PRO A 96 0.82 -16.54 12.03
CA PRO A 96 -0.38 -16.70 12.85
C PRO A 96 -1.68 -16.32 12.11
N SER A 97 -2.70 -17.19 12.22
CA SER A 97 -3.96 -17.05 11.46
C SER A 97 -4.73 -15.75 11.76
N HIS A 98 -4.52 -15.14 12.92
CA HIS A 98 -5.17 -13.89 13.30
C HIS A 98 -4.68 -12.70 12.45
N HIS A 99 -3.39 -12.67 12.09
CA HIS A 99 -2.82 -11.64 11.19
C HIS A 99 -3.42 -11.75 9.79
N VAL A 100 -3.62 -12.97 9.29
CA VAL A 100 -4.25 -13.22 7.98
C VAL A 100 -5.72 -12.77 7.96
N ARG A 101 -6.49 -13.09 8.99
CA ARG A 101 -7.89 -12.66 9.09
C ARG A 101 -8.00 -11.13 9.16
N ALA A 102 -7.14 -10.48 9.95
CA ALA A 102 -7.11 -9.02 10.05
C ALA A 102 -6.76 -8.39 8.70
N ALA A 103 -5.72 -8.89 8.03
CA ALA A 103 -5.31 -8.45 6.69
C ALA A 103 -6.47 -8.51 5.69
N HIS A 104 -7.14 -9.65 5.55
CA HIS A 104 -8.26 -9.78 4.60
C HIS A 104 -9.44 -8.86 4.91
N ARG A 105 -9.81 -8.69 6.19
CA ARG A 105 -10.89 -7.77 6.59
C ARG A 105 -10.56 -6.32 6.24
N LEU A 106 -9.33 -5.90 6.49
CA LEU A 106 -8.87 -4.54 6.16
C LEU A 106 -8.75 -4.32 4.65
N THR A 107 -8.32 -5.33 3.89
CA THR A 107 -8.34 -5.27 2.42
C THR A 107 -9.78 -5.13 1.90
N ALA A 108 -10.74 -5.90 2.43
CA ALA A 108 -12.14 -5.77 2.06
C ALA A 108 -12.70 -4.37 2.40
N LEU A 109 -12.38 -3.84 3.59
CA LEU A 109 -12.77 -2.49 3.99
C LEU A 109 -12.15 -1.42 3.08
N SER A 110 -10.89 -1.56 2.71
CA SER A 110 -10.22 -0.63 1.79
C SER A 110 -10.87 -0.67 0.42
N PHE A 111 -11.24 -1.86 -0.07
CA PHE A 111 -11.97 -2.03 -1.33
C PHE A 111 -13.33 -1.33 -1.30
N LEU A 112 -14.10 -1.49 -0.22
CA LEU A 112 -15.36 -0.77 -0.03
C LEU A 112 -15.16 0.76 -0.09
N GLY A 113 -14.11 1.27 0.56
CA GLY A 113 -13.74 2.69 0.50
C GLY A 113 -13.44 3.15 -0.93
N VAL A 114 -12.72 2.34 -1.72
CA VAL A 114 -12.44 2.63 -3.13
C VAL A 114 -13.71 2.65 -3.98
N CYS A 115 -14.64 1.72 -3.75
CA CYS A 115 -15.93 1.71 -4.45
C CYS A 115 -16.75 2.97 -4.14
N LEU A 116 -16.83 3.36 -2.86
CA LEU A 116 -17.54 4.57 -2.44
C LEU A 116 -16.89 5.83 -3.02
N MET A 117 -15.55 5.90 -2.99
CA MET A 117 -14.79 6.99 -3.60
C MET A 117 -15.04 7.07 -5.11
N GLY A 118 -15.04 5.93 -5.82
CA GLY A 118 -15.31 5.87 -7.26
C GLY A 118 -16.72 6.34 -7.61
N TYR A 119 -17.71 5.97 -6.79
CA TYR A 119 -19.07 6.49 -6.92
C TYR A 119 -19.13 8.02 -6.69
N GLY A 120 -18.48 8.50 -5.63
CA GLY A 120 -18.40 9.94 -5.33
C GLY A 120 -17.77 10.73 -6.47
N LEU A 121 -16.65 10.25 -7.03
CA LEU A 121 -16.00 10.89 -8.17
C LEU A 121 -16.85 10.83 -9.45
N TRP A 122 -17.60 9.75 -9.66
CA TRP A 122 -18.50 9.60 -10.81
C TRP A 122 -19.65 10.61 -10.76
N GLN A 123 -20.25 10.79 -9.58
CA GLN A 123 -21.37 11.72 -9.36
C GLN A 123 -20.93 13.16 -9.00
N LEU A 124 -19.62 13.40 -8.82
CA LEU A 124 -19.07 14.63 -8.26
C LEU A 124 -19.68 14.96 -6.88
N ASP A 125 -19.94 13.94 -6.06
CA ASP A 125 -20.39 14.07 -4.68
C ASP A 125 -19.17 14.18 -3.75
N PHE A 126 -19.09 15.33 -3.08
CA PHE A 126 -17.96 15.66 -2.21
C PHE A 126 -17.89 14.75 -0.99
N TRP A 127 -19.04 14.47 -0.37
CA TRP A 127 -19.11 13.69 0.85
C TRP A 127 -18.85 12.21 0.59
N ALA A 128 -19.42 11.66 -0.49
CA ALA A 128 -19.12 10.28 -0.89
C ALA A 128 -17.63 10.10 -1.23
N THR A 129 -17.04 11.07 -1.93
CA THR A 129 -15.60 11.04 -2.26
C THR A 129 -14.74 11.12 -1.00
N LEU A 130 -15.03 12.06 -0.11
CA LEU A 130 -14.28 12.26 1.13
C LEU A 130 -14.36 11.04 2.05
N CYS A 131 -15.57 10.51 2.26
CA CYS A 131 -15.78 9.29 3.05
C CYS A 131 -15.03 8.11 2.43
N GLY A 132 -15.12 7.92 1.10
CA GLY A 132 -14.42 6.85 0.41
C GLY A 132 -12.89 6.95 0.54
N VAL A 133 -12.33 8.16 0.41
CA VAL A 133 -10.90 8.42 0.63
C VAL A 133 -10.50 8.09 2.07
N ILE A 134 -11.24 8.61 3.07
CA ILE A 134 -10.95 8.36 4.49
C ILE A 134 -11.02 6.86 4.81
N THR A 135 -12.06 6.16 4.36
CA THR A 135 -12.21 4.72 4.59
C THR A 135 -11.10 3.93 3.90
N SER A 136 -10.81 4.24 2.63
CA SER A 136 -9.78 3.53 1.87
C SER A 136 -8.39 3.73 2.46
N MET A 137 -8.02 4.99 2.75
CA MET A 137 -6.72 5.33 3.32
C MET A 137 -6.60 4.82 4.75
N GLY A 138 -7.62 5.01 5.59
CA GLY A 138 -7.63 4.53 6.97
C GLY A 138 -7.47 3.02 7.07
N ALA A 139 -8.23 2.26 6.28
CA ALA A 139 -8.12 0.81 6.22
C ALA A 139 -6.73 0.36 5.73
N LYS A 140 -6.16 1.06 4.74
CA LYS A 140 -4.83 0.76 4.21
C LYS A 140 -3.72 1.07 5.22
N THR A 141 -3.80 2.19 5.93
CA THR A 141 -2.86 2.55 7.01
C THR A 141 -2.93 1.53 8.14
N TRP A 142 -4.14 1.12 8.53
CA TRP A 142 -4.30 0.11 9.56
C TRP A 142 -3.81 -1.26 9.11
N PHE A 143 -4.04 -1.65 7.85
CA PHE A 143 -3.45 -2.85 7.28
C PHE A 143 -1.92 -2.82 7.38
N PHE A 144 -1.31 -1.70 7.02
CA PHE A 144 0.13 -1.53 7.08
C PHE A 144 0.66 -1.58 8.52
N ASP A 145 -0.08 -1.02 9.47
CA ASP A 145 0.23 -1.14 10.90
C ASP A 145 0.17 -2.60 11.39
N ARG A 146 -0.79 -3.40 10.90
CA ARG A 146 -0.81 -4.85 11.16
C ARG A 146 0.41 -5.58 10.62
N MET A 147 1.03 -5.09 9.55
CA MET A 147 2.28 -5.65 9.01
C MET A 147 3.48 -5.32 9.91
N VAL A 148 3.50 -4.13 10.54
CA VAL A 148 4.50 -3.80 11.56
C VAL A 148 4.42 -4.78 12.72
N TRP A 149 3.22 -5.05 13.22
CA TRP A 149 3.01 -6.00 14.32
C TRP A 149 3.40 -7.42 13.92
N LEU A 150 3.04 -7.86 12.71
CA LEU A 150 3.48 -9.17 12.19
C LEU A 150 5.01 -9.30 12.19
N TYR A 151 5.71 -8.25 11.74
CA TYR A 151 7.17 -8.25 11.74
C TYR A 151 7.76 -8.33 13.16
N GLU A 152 7.18 -7.59 14.11
CA GLU A 152 7.63 -7.61 15.51
C GLU A 152 7.35 -8.96 16.19
N ASP A 153 6.17 -9.55 15.96
CA ASP A 153 5.81 -10.87 16.51
C ASP A 153 6.78 -11.96 16.04
N VAL A 154 7.10 -11.98 14.74
CA VAL A 154 8.04 -12.95 14.15
C VAL A 154 9.46 -12.70 14.66
N LYS A 155 9.88 -11.45 14.84
CA LYS A 155 11.20 -11.10 15.39
C LYS A 155 11.33 -11.52 16.87
N GLN A 156 10.26 -11.40 17.66
CA GLN A 156 10.25 -11.78 19.08
C GLN A 156 10.13 -13.29 19.29
N HIS A 157 9.52 -14.03 18.36
CA HIS A 157 9.36 -15.48 18.43
C HIS A 157 9.94 -16.18 17.18
N PRO A 158 11.28 -16.33 17.09
CA PRO A 158 11.93 -16.96 15.93
C PRO A 158 11.53 -18.43 15.70
N GLN A 159 10.92 -19.09 16.69
CA GLN A 159 10.72 -20.55 16.75
C GLN A 159 9.42 -21.09 16.11
N SER A 160 8.77 -20.36 15.21
CA SER A 160 7.75 -20.98 14.33
C SER A 160 8.38 -21.64 13.10
N ASP A 161 9.52 -22.31 13.30
CA ASP A 161 10.07 -23.26 12.34
C ASP A 161 9.18 -24.52 12.34
N PRO A 162 8.68 -24.97 11.17
CA PRO A 162 7.77 -26.11 11.07
C PRO A 162 8.41 -27.50 11.32
N GLU A 163 9.58 -27.59 11.99
CA GLU A 163 10.24 -28.86 12.33
C GLU A 163 9.99 -29.34 13.78
N SER A 164 8.99 -28.79 14.49
CA SER A 164 8.64 -29.22 15.86
C SER A 164 7.31 -29.98 15.99
N LEU A 165 6.82 -30.61 14.92
CA LEU A 165 5.77 -31.64 14.98
C LEU A 165 6.15 -32.85 14.11
#